data_AF-A0A1C6KKH1-F1
#
_entry.id   AF-A0A1C6KKH1-F1
#
_cell.length_a   1.000
_cell.length_b   1.000
_cell.length_c   1.000
_cell.angle_alpha   90.00
_cell.angle_beta   90.00
_cell.angle_gamma   90.00
#
_symmetry.space_group_name_H-M   'P 1'
#
loop_
_entity.id
_entity.type
_entity.pdbx_description
1 polymer ?
#
loop_
_entity_poly.entity_id
_entity_poly.type
_entity_poly.pdbx_seq_one_letter_code
_entity_poly.pdbx_strand_id
1 'polypeptide(L)'
;MHKKIKTTITLSSHIKEFASKEAESLGLDFSAYITVLIAEKLRGYNVINPVNSSTSNTFTPSIEDISIESKAEIDEFQIDELDRLLSLTATDE
;
A
#
# COMPACT_ATOMS: atom_id res chain seq x y z
N MET A 1 0.19 32.97 -0.86
CA MET A 1 0.97 32.15 -1.82
C MET A 1 2.04 31.39 -1.06
N HIS A 2 2.12 30.08 -1.20
CA HIS A 2 3.24 29.30 -0.66
C HIS A 2 4.40 29.32 -1.67
N LYS A 3 5.63 29.45 -1.18
CA LYS A 3 6.82 29.45 -2.05
C LYS A 3 7.02 28.03 -2.59
N LYS A 4 7.15 27.88 -3.91
CA LYS A 4 7.54 26.61 -4.53
C LYS A 4 9.02 26.35 -4.24
N ILE A 5 9.34 25.16 -3.75
CA ILE A 5 10.72 24.71 -3.54
C ILE A 5 11.09 23.82 -4.71
N LYS A 6 12.25 24.08 -5.34
CA LYS A 6 12.79 23.22 -6.38
C LYS A 6 13.55 22.07 -5.72
N THR A 7 13.14 20.84 -6.02
CA THR A 7 13.73 19.63 -5.44
C THR A 7 14.03 18.62 -6.55
N THR A 8 15.13 17.89 -6.41
CA THR A 8 15.48 16.75 -7.28
C THR A 8 15.20 15.46 -6.52
N ILE A 9 14.53 14.52 -7.17
CA ILE A 9 14.27 13.18 -6.63
C ILE A 9 14.84 12.13 -7.59
N THR A 10 15.33 11.03 -7.04
CA THR A 10 15.78 9.88 -7.82
C THR A 10 14.69 8.84 -7.82
N LEU A 11 14.24 8.44 -9.02
CA LEU A 11 13.22 7.42 -9.23
C LEU A 11 13.78 6.35 -10.17
N SER A 12 13.34 5.11 -9.99
CA SER A 12 13.56 4.06 -10.98
C SER A 12 12.87 4.43 -12.30
N SER A 13 13.40 3.93 -13.43
CA SER A 13 12.87 4.26 -14.75
C SER A 13 11.40 3.90 -14.92
N HIS A 14 10.98 2.73 -14.42
CA HIS A 14 9.60 2.27 -14.52
C HIS A 14 8.63 3.13 -13.71
N ILE A 15 9.01 3.58 -12.50
CA ILE A 15 8.17 4.47 -11.68
C ILE A 15 8.05 5.83 -12.36
N LYS A 16 9.15 6.36 -12.90
CA LYS A 16 9.16 7.65 -13.59
C LYS A 16 8.26 7.61 -14.83
N GLU A 17 8.33 6.55 -15.63
CA GLU A 17 7.51 6.39 -16.83
C GLU A 17 6.02 6.28 -16.47
N PHE A 18 5.69 5.42 -15.51
CA PHE A 18 4.32 5.27 -15.02
C PHE A 18 3.76 6.61 -14.51
N ALA A 19 4.47 7.27 -13.60
CA ALA A 19 4.01 8.54 -13.03
C ALA A 19 3.91 9.67 -14.07
N SER A 20 4.72 9.64 -15.13
CA SER A 20 4.61 10.61 -16.23
C SER A 20 3.34 10.38 -17.06
N LYS A 21 3.01 9.12 -17.37
CA LYS A 21 1.79 8.77 -18.12
C LYS A 21 0.53 9.08 -17.32
N GLU A 22 0.52 8.76 -16.03
CA GLU A 22 -0.59 9.10 -15.14
C GLU A 22 -0.79 10.61 -15.02
N ALA A 23 0.29 11.37 -14.85
CA ALA A 23 0.22 12.83 -14.81
C ALA A 23 -0.39 13.41 -16.10
N GLU A 24 0.06 12.93 -17.26
CA GLU A 24 -0.48 13.34 -18.56
C GLU A 24 -1.96 12.96 -18.72
N SER A 25 -2.35 11.74 -18.32
CA SER A 25 -3.74 11.28 -18.39
C SER A 25 -4.68 12.12 -17.53
N LEU A 26 -4.19 12.67 -16.42
CA LEU A 26 -4.94 13.56 -15.54
C LEU A 26 -4.84 15.05 -15.94
N GLY A 27 -4.09 15.37 -17.00
CA GLY A 27 -3.85 16.75 -17.42
C GLY A 27 -3.01 17.56 -16.42
N LEU A 28 -2.17 16.90 -15.63
CA LEU A 28 -1.33 17.49 -14.59
C LEU A 28 0.15 17.52 -15.01
N ASP A 29 0.86 18.55 -14.57
CA ASP A 29 2.32 18.54 -14.61
C ASP A 29 2.86 17.44 -13.68
N PHE A 30 3.96 16.79 -14.08
CA PHE A 30 4.62 15.76 -13.26
C PHE A 30 4.87 16.22 -11.81
N SER A 31 5.33 17.47 -11.62
CA SER A 31 5.57 18.01 -10.27
C SER A 31 4.29 18.16 -9.43
N ALA A 32 3.16 18.50 -10.07
CA ALA A 32 1.87 18.61 -9.41
C ALA A 32 1.36 17.22 -9.01
N TYR A 33 1.46 16.25 -9.92
CA TYR A 33 1.10 14.86 -9.65
C TYR A 33 1.87 14.28 -8.46
N ILE A 34 3.21 14.43 -8.44
CA ILE A 34 4.04 13.98 -7.30
C ILE A 34 3.67 14.70 -6.00
N THR A 35 3.35 16.00 -6.06
CA THR A 35 2.94 16.77 -4.88
C THR A 35 1.64 16.23 -4.28
N VAL A 36 0.65 15.89 -5.13
CA VAL A 36 -0.61 15.28 -4.69
C VAL A 36 -0.35 13.94 -4.02
N LEU A 37 0.45 13.07 -4.63
CA LEU A 37 0.78 11.77 -4.04
C LEU A 37 1.45 11.88 -2.67
N ILE A 38 2.38 12.82 -2.50
CA ILE A 38 3.02 13.08 -1.21
C ILE A 38 1.99 13.60 -0.20
N ALA A 39 1.12 14.51 -0.60
CA ALA A 39 0.08 15.06 0.27
C ALA A 39 -0.92 13.99 0.72
N GLU A 40 -1.38 13.12 -0.18
CA GLU A 40 -2.25 11.97 0.12
C GLU A 40 -1.58 11.02 1.11
N LYS A 41 -0.31 10.70 0.87
CA LYS A 41 0.46 9.81 1.74
C LYS A 41 0.64 10.42 3.12
N LEU A 42 0.95 11.72 3.21
CA LEU A 42 1.06 12.44 4.48
C LEU A 42 -0.28 12.59 5.20
N ARG A 43 -1.40 12.75 4.47
CA ARG A 43 -2.73 12.74 5.06
C ARG A 43 -3.01 11.39 5.72
N GLY A 44 -2.64 10.29 5.08
CA GLY A 44 -2.70 8.95 5.66
C GLY A 44 -1.76 8.76 6.87
N TYR A 45 -0.53 9.29 6.81
CA TYR A 45 0.42 9.22 7.93
C TYR A 45 0.02 10.08 9.14
N ASN A 46 -0.60 11.25 8.96
CA ASN A 46 -1.02 12.08 10.10
C ASN A 46 -2.17 11.43 10.90
N VAL A 47 -2.84 10.43 10.34
CA VAL A 47 -3.84 9.61 11.06
C VAL A 47 -3.17 8.45 11.82
N ILE A 48 -1.93 8.08 11.47
CA ILE A 48 -1.21 6.94 12.03
C ILE A 48 0.07 7.49 12.68
N ASN A 49 0.06 7.65 14.01
CA ASN A 49 1.19 8.08 14.86
C ASN A 49 2.56 7.66 14.30
N PRO A 50 3.63 8.47 14.45
CA PRO A 50 4.93 8.19 13.85
C PRO A 50 5.40 6.80 14.28
N VAL A 51 5.45 5.92 13.29
CA VAL A 51 5.71 4.51 13.44
C VAL A 51 7.23 4.32 13.51
N ASN A 52 7.76 4.28 14.74
CA ASN A 52 8.94 3.47 15.07
C ASN A 52 8.54 1.99 15.24
N SER A 53 7.69 1.48 14.35
CA SER A 53 7.30 0.07 14.30
C SER A 53 7.50 -0.48 12.89
N SER A 54 8.28 -1.54 12.79
CA SER A 54 8.41 -2.33 11.57
C SER A 54 7.03 -2.89 11.20
N THR A 55 6.37 -2.37 10.17
CA THR A 55 5.22 -3.08 9.59
C THR A 55 5.12 -2.80 8.09
N SER A 56 5.32 -3.88 7.33
CA SER A 56 5.03 -4.03 5.91
C SER A 56 3.62 -3.53 5.58
N ASN A 57 3.51 -2.52 4.72
CA ASN A 57 2.23 -2.06 4.21
C ASN A 57 2.08 -2.51 2.75
N THR A 58 1.41 -3.63 2.57
CA THR A 58 0.82 -4.05 1.30
C THR A 58 -0.20 -2.99 0.88
N PHE A 59 0.07 -2.28 -0.21
CA PHE A 59 -0.91 -1.43 -0.87
C PHE A 59 -1.96 -2.32 -1.56
N THR A 60 -3.20 -2.29 -1.09
CA THR A 60 -4.35 -2.73 -1.88
C THR A 60 -5.03 -1.50 -2.47
N PRO A 61 -5.19 -1.40 -3.80
CA PRO A 61 -6.08 -0.41 -4.39
C PRO A 61 -7.53 -0.85 -4.11
N SER A 62 -8.29 0.03 -3.46
CA SER A 62 -9.73 -0.15 -3.27
C SER A 62 -10.43 -0.05 -4.63
N ILE A 63 -10.77 -1.20 -5.21
CA ILE A 63 -11.75 -1.30 -6.28
C ILE A 63 -13.09 -1.48 -5.57
N GLU A 64 -13.88 -0.42 -5.50
CA GLU A 64 -15.31 -0.55 -5.18
C GLU A 64 -16.04 -1.22 -6.34
N ASP A 65 -17.03 -2.03 -5.97
CA ASP A 65 -18.04 -2.72 -6.79
C ASP A 65 -17.66 -3.98 -7.58
N ILE A 66 -17.66 -5.11 -6.87
CA ILE A 66 -18.39 -6.31 -7.33
C ILE A 66 -18.83 -7.20 -6.16
N SER A 67 -20.16 -7.33 -6.06
CA SER A 67 -20.99 -8.38 -5.44
C SER A 67 -20.40 -9.27 -4.35
N ILE A 68 -21.05 -9.21 -3.18
CA ILE A 68 -20.98 -10.19 -2.10
C ILE A 68 -21.31 -11.60 -2.64
N GLU A 69 -20.73 -12.60 -1.97
CA GLU A 69 -21.13 -14.01 -1.85
C GLU A 69 -20.20 -15.04 -2.54
N SER A 70 -19.24 -15.55 -1.77
CA SER A 70 -19.16 -16.99 -1.56
C SER A 70 -18.57 -17.25 -0.17
N LYS A 71 -19.35 -17.86 0.72
CA LYS A 71 -18.81 -18.48 1.92
C LYS A 71 -17.90 -19.61 1.46
N ALA A 72 -16.60 -19.41 1.52
CA ALA A 72 -15.66 -20.52 1.46
C ALA A 72 -15.88 -21.35 2.73
N GLU A 73 -16.51 -22.51 2.55
CA GLU A 73 -16.64 -23.55 3.56
C GLU A 73 -15.22 -24.04 3.87
N ILE A 74 -14.76 -23.79 5.09
CA ILE A 74 -13.45 -24.24 5.56
C ILE A 74 -13.53 -25.77 5.66
N ASP A 75 -12.81 -26.46 4.78
CA ASP A 75 -12.72 -27.91 4.75
C ASP A 75 -11.96 -28.42 5.99
N GLU A 76 -12.40 -29.53 6.58
CA GLU A 76 -11.90 -30.10 7.85
C GLU A 76 -10.38 -30.35 7.80
N PHE A 77 -9.85 -30.63 6.60
CA PHE A 77 -8.42 -30.76 6.33
C PHE A 77 -7.59 -29.49 6.60
N GLN A 78 -8.18 -28.29 6.53
CA GLN A 78 -7.48 -27.03 6.79
C GLN A 78 -7.28 -26.77 8.29
N ILE A 79 -8.10 -27.38 9.15
CA ILE A 79 -8.00 -27.26 10.61
C ILE A 79 -6.84 -28.13 11.12
N ASP A 80 -6.72 -29.35 10.59
CA ASP A 80 -5.63 -30.28 10.95
C ASP A 80 -4.23 -29.72 10.65
N GLU A 81 -4.08 -28.95 9.56
CA GLU A 81 -2.80 -28.31 9.23
C GLU A 81 -2.47 -27.13 10.17
N LEU A 82 -3.48 -26.41 10.68
CA LEU A 82 -3.28 -25.36 11.67
C LEU A 82 -2.79 -25.93 13.01
N ASP A 83 -3.37 -27.03 13.47
CA ASP A 83 -2.94 -27.71 14.70
C ASP A 83 -1.53 -28.29 14.57
N ARG A 84 -1.18 -28.83 13.39
CA ARG A 84 0.19 -29.25 13.08
C ARG A 84 1.17 -28.07 13.14
N LEU A 85 0.84 -26.91 12.57
CA LEU A 85 1.70 -25.72 12.59
C LEU A 85 1.87 -25.15 14.00
N LEU A 86 0.81 -25.15 14.82
CA LEU A 86 0.87 -24.75 16.23
C LEU A 86 1.78 -25.69 17.04
N SER A 87 1.70 -27.01 16.80
CA SER A 87 2.55 -28.00 17.48
C SER A 87 4.05 -27.85 17.15
N LEU A 88 4.39 -27.37 15.95
CA LEU A 88 5.78 -27.14 15.51
C LEU A 88 6.42 -25.91 16.16
N THR A 89 5.61 -25.00 16.71
CA THR A 89 6.09 -23.77 17.37
C THR A 89 6.19 -23.88 18.88
N ALA A 90 5.76 -25.01 19.47
CA ALA A 90 5.73 -25.24 20.91
C ALA A 90 7.01 -25.88 21.49
N THR A 91 8.09 -25.96 20.71
CA THR A 91 9.42 -26.36 21.20
C THR A 91 10.43 -25.25 20.95
N ASP A 92 10.42 -24.25 21.84
CA ASP A 92 11.62 -23.62 22.38
C ASP A 92 11.19 -22.74 23.60
N GLU A 93 11.57 -23.24 24.78
CA GLU A 93 11.49 -22.68 26.16
C GLU A 93 10.12 -22.34 26.81
#